data_AF-A0A534JPI4-F1
#
_entry.id   AF-A0A534JPI4-F1
#
_cell.length_a   1.000
_cell.length_b   1.000
_cell.length_c   1.000
_cell.angle_alpha   90.00
_cell.angle_beta   90.00
_cell.angle_gamma   90.00
#
_symmetry.space_group_name_H-M   'P 1'
#
loop_
_entity.id
_entity.type
_entity.pdbx_description
1 polymer ?
#
loop_
_entity_poly.entity_id
_entity_poly.type
_entity_poly.pdbx_seq_one_letter_code
_entity_poly.pdbx_strand_id
1 'polypeptide(L)'
;MKIASKGVEALQREYADYLRIFELRDRVAITGRVTSGLGEGAFYMRQKGYREQFRKKLGFEPYEGTLNLKVSGADLSKLMLLVGEKGIPIDGFEAAGRTFGGAKVFRAKAKGVECAVILPIRTHHTDILEVISKELLRNRLGIADGDAVALDVEL
;
A
#
# COMPACT_ATOMS: atom_id res chain seq x y z
N MET A 1 23.20 -8.27 20.97
CA MET A 1 22.00 -7.65 21.59
C MET A 1 20.79 -8.00 20.74
N LYS A 2 19.70 -8.54 21.32
CA LYS A 2 18.49 -8.96 20.58
C LYS A 2 17.35 -8.04 21.02
N ILE A 3 16.85 -7.21 20.11
CA ILE A 3 15.73 -6.30 20.38
C ILE A 3 14.43 -7.06 20.10
N ALA A 4 13.43 -6.94 20.97
CA ALA A 4 12.11 -7.54 20.74
C ALA A 4 11.39 -6.89 19.55
N SER A 5 10.50 -7.61 18.85
CA SER A 5 9.81 -7.09 17.66
C SER A 5 9.09 -5.76 17.90
N LYS A 6 8.42 -5.62 19.05
CA LYS A 6 7.78 -4.35 19.46
C LYS A 6 8.78 -3.19 19.59
N GLY A 7 9.99 -3.47 20.06
CA GLY A 7 11.06 -2.48 20.14
C GLY A 7 11.59 -2.09 18.76
N VAL A 8 11.72 -3.04 17.84
CA VAL A 8 12.10 -2.77 16.45
C VAL A 8 11.05 -1.89 15.76
N GLU A 9 9.76 -2.20 15.91
CA GLU A 9 8.66 -1.38 15.37
C GLU A 9 8.65 0.05 15.94
N ALA A 10 8.95 0.22 17.23
CA ALA A 10 9.06 1.54 17.84
C ALA A 10 10.22 2.35 17.23
N LEU A 11 11.40 1.73 17.08
CA LEU A 11 12.55 2.38 16.44
C LEU A 11 12.31 2.71 14.96
N GLN A 12 11.56 1.86 14.24
CA GLN A 12 11.20 2.13 12.85
C GLN A 12 10.26 3.33 12.72
N ARG A 13 9.31 3.50 13.66
CA ARG A 13 8.44 4.69 13.72
C ARG A 13 9.24 5.96 14.02
N GLU A 14 10.11 5.93 15.02
CA GLU A 14 10.97 7.07 15.37
C GLU A 14 11.85 7.50 14.18
N TYR A 15 12.46 6.53 13.49
CA TYR A 15 13.25 6.83 12.31
C TYR A 15 12.42 7.41 11.16
N ALA A 16 11.17 6.96 10.98
CA ALA A 16 10.25 7.53 10.01
C ALA A 16 9.91 9.00 10.34
N ASP A 17 9.75 9.34 11.62
CA ASP A 17 9.54 10.72 12.05
C ASP A 17 10.76 11.60 11.73
N TYR A 18 11.98 11.10 11.91
CA TYR A 18 13.20 11.82 11.50
C TYR A 18 13.27 12.02 9.99
N LEU A 19 12.94 11.00 9.20
CA LEU A 19 12.86 11.14 7.74
C LEU A 19 11.86 12.24 7.37
N ARG A 20 10.70 12.29 8.02
CA ARG A 20 9.69 13.33 7.79
C ARG A 20 10.16 14.73 8.13
N ILE A 21 10.89 14.89 9.24
CA ILE A 21 11.35 16.20 9.74
C ILE A 21 12.53 16.72 8.92
N PHE A 22 13.49 15.84 8.59
CA PHE A 22 14.79 16.24 8.03
C PHE A 22 14.92 15.99 6.53
N GLU A 23 14.14 15.08 5.95
CA GLU A 23 14.13 14.84 4.50
C GLU A 23 12.85 15.41 3.87
N LEU A 24 12.94 16.64 3.36
CA LEU A 24 11.92 17.23 2.49
C LEU A 24 11.88 16.44 1.17
N ARG A 25 11.00 15.43 1.08
CA ARG A 25 10.73 14.70 -0.15
C ARG A 25 9.22 14.53 -0.31
N ASP A 26 8.71 14.83 -1.50
CA ASP A 26 7.31 14.57 -1.87
C ASP A 26 7.09 13.11 -2.30
N ARG A 27 8.16 12.31 -2.33
CA ARG A 27 8.15 10.92 -2.80
C ARG A 27 9.09 10.03 -2.00
N VAL A 28 8.73 8.76 -1.89
CA VAL A 28 9.55 7.71 -1.29
C VAL A 28 9.61 6.47 -2.16
N ALA A 29 10.81 5.95 -2.35
CA ALA A 29 11.04 4.69 -3.06
C ALA A 29 11.01 3.50 -2.09
N ILE A 30 10.04 2.60 -2.23
CA ILE A 30 9.87 1.40 -1.40
C ILE A 30 10.08 0.16 -2.25
N THR A 31 10.98 -0.72 -1.82
CA THR A 31 11.17 -2.02 -2.46
C THR A 31 10.49 -3.12 -1.65
N GLY A 32 9.78 -4.01 -2.34
CA GLY A 32 9.20 -5.21 -1.75
C GLY A 32 9.28 -6.40 -2.70
N ARG A 33 9.10 -7.61 -2.17
CA ARG A 33 9.03 -8.84 -2.97
C ARG A 33 7.58 -9.24 -3.21
N VAL A 34 7.26 -9.58 -4.44
CA VAL A 34 5.93 -10.05 -4.82
C VAL A 34 5.59 -11.32 -4.03
N THR A 35 4.39 -11.35 -3.46
CA THR A 35 3.85 -12.51 -2.77
C THR A 35 2.41 -12.75 -3.18
N SER A 36 2.00 -14.01 -3.20
CA SER A 36 0.58 -14.36 -3.25
C SER A 36 -0.07 -14.12 -1.88
N GLY A 37 -1.33 -13.69 -1.91
CA GLY A 37 -2.20 -13.61 -0.72
C GLY A 37 -3.34 -14.63 -0.82
N LEU A 38 -4.36 -14.48 0.02
CA LEU A 38 -5.55 -15.35 0.02
C LEU A 38 -6.56 -15.01 -1.09
N GLY A 39 -6.24 -14.03 -1.96
CA GLY A 39 -7.15 -13.58 -3.03
C GLY A 39 -8.28 -12.66 -2.58
N GLU A 40 -8.31 -12.25 -1.31
CA GLU A 40 -9.39 -11.43 -0.73
C GLU A 40 -9.44 -10.01 -1.33
N GLY A 41 -8.32 -9.48 -1.82
CA GLY A 41 -8.28 -8.16 -2.47
C GLY A 41 -9.28 -8.03 -3.62
N ALA A 42 -9.54 -9.10 -4.37
CA ALA A 42 -10.53 -9.10 -5.45
C ALA A 42 -11.96 -8.85 -4.94
N PHE A 43 -12.31 -9.41 -3.77
CA PHE A 43 -13.62 -9.18 -3.15
C PHE A 43 -13.83 -7.71 -2.80
N TYR A 44 -12.81 -7.05 -2.25
CA TYR A 44 -12.88 -5.62 -1.92
C TYR A 44 -12.88 -4.73 -3.17
N MET A 45 -12.03 -5.03 -4.16
CA MET A 45 -11.94 -4.23 -5.39
C MET A 45 -13.21 -4.28 -6.24
N ARG A 46 -14.07 -5.28 -6.05
CA ARG A 46 -15.39 -5.38 -6.70
C ARG A 46 -16.46 -4.46 -6.09
N GLN A 47 -16.29 -4.02 -4.84
CA GLN A 47 -17.34 -3.27 -4.15
C GLN A 47 -17.54 -1.90 -4.80
N LYS A 48 -18.79 -1.60 -5.17
CA LYS A 48 -19.16 -0.35 -5.84
C LYS A 48 -18.73 0.89 -5.03
N GLY A 49 -18.87 0.85 -3.71
CA GLY A 49 -18.47 1.94 -2.81
C GLY A 49 -16.97 2.27 -2.85
N TYR A 50 -16.11 1.29 -3.09
CA TYR A 50 -14.68 1.54 -3.33
C TYR A 50 -14.41 1.97 -4.76
N ARG A 51 -14.97 1.27 -5.77
CA ARG A 51 -14.76 1.56 -7.20
C ARG A 51 -15.10 3.01 -7.56
N GLU A 52 -16.22 3.53 -7.05
CA GLU A 52 -16.62 4.91 -7.31
C GLU A 52 -15.65 5.93 -6.71
N GLN A 53 -15.15 5.66 -5.50
CA GLN A 53 -14.15 6.51 -4.86
C GLN A 53 -12.81 6.47 -5.58
N PHE A 54 -12.34 5.29 -6.01
CA PHE A 54 -11.11 5.18 -6.81
C PHE A 54 -11.23 5.92 -8.13
N ARG A 55 -12.34 5.74 -8.86
CA ARG A 55 -12.57 6.48 -10.11
C ARG A 55 -12.54 7.99 -9.89
N LYS A 56 -13.20 8.49 -8.84
CA LYS A 56 -13.27 9.93 -8.53
C LYS A 56 -11.94 10.51 -8.03
N LYS A 57 -11.23 9.78 -7.16
CA LYS A 57 -10.05 10.29 -6.43
C LYS A 57 -8.72 9.93 -7.12
N LEU A 58 -8.65 8.77 -7.78
CA LEU A 58 -7.46 8.28 -8.49
C LEU A 58 -7.54 8.47 -10.01
N GLY A 59 -8.74 8.59 -10.58
CA GLY A 59 -8.94 8.75 -12.03
C GLY A 59 -8.98 7.43 -12.81
N PHE A 60 -8.94 6.29 -12.11
CA PHE A 60 -9.08 4.98 -12.72
C PHE A 60 -9.92 4.05 -11.84
N GLU A 61 -10.42 3.00 -12.46
CA GLU A 61 -11.05 1.89 -11.76
C GLU A 61 -10.06 0.73 -11.65
N PRO A 62 -9.81 0.18 -10.46
CA PRO A 62 -8.80 -0.86 -10.29
C PRO A 62 -9.25 -2.19 -10.90
N TYR A 63 -8.27 -2.96 -11.37
CA TYR A 63 -8.42 -4.37 -11.63
C TYR A 63 -8.94 -5.10 -10.37
N GLU A 64 -9.64 -6.21 -10.57
CA GLU A 64 -10.22 -7.02 -9.49
C GLU A 64 -9.15 -7.85 -8.77
N GLY A 65 -8.28 -7.17 -8.03
CA GLY A 65 -7.23 -7.77 -7.22
C GLY A 65 -6.19 -6.75 -6.77
N THR A 66 -5.35 -7.18 -5.84
CA THR A 66 -4.20 -6.41 -5.34
C THR A 66 -2.91 -7.17 -5.66
N LEU A 67 -1.84 -6.42 -5.96
CA LEU A 67 -0.49 -6.96 -5.93
C LEU A 67 0.05 -6.78 -4.51
N ASN A 68 0.43 -7.88 -3.87
CA ASN A 68 0.99 -7.85 -2.52
C ASN A 68 2.51 -7.84 -2.61
N LEU A 69 3.14 -6.88 -1.93
CA LEU A 69 4.58 -6.76 -1.80
C LEU A 69 4.98 -6.95 -0.34
N LYS A 70 5.79 -7.95 -0.06
CA LYS A 70 6.43 -8.13 1.24
C LYS A 70 7.64 -7.21 1.37
N VAL A 71 7.53 -6.24 2.25
CA VAL A 71 8.57 -5.26 2.58
C VAL A 71 9.45 -5.82 3.70
N SER A 72 10.75 -5.57 3.64
CA SER A 72 11.68 -6.06 4.66
C SER A 72 12.88 -5.13 4.83
N GLY A 73 13.62 -5.31 5.93
CA GLY A 73 14.85 -4.55 6.18
C GLY A 73 14.61 -3.04 6.30
N ALA A 74 15.46 -2.25 5.62
CA ALA A 74 15.42 -0.79 5.69
C ALA A 74 14.14 -0.17 5.11
N ASP A 75 13.46 -0.86 4.19
CA ASP A 75 12.23 -0.36 3.58
C ASP A 75 11.02 -0.42 4.55
N LEU A 76 11.10 -1.16 5.66
CA LEU A 76 10.03 -1.16 6.67
C LEU A 76 9.83 0.21 7.31
N SER A 77 10.91 0.97 7.55
CA SER A 77 10.79 2.34 8.06
C SER A 77 10.13 3.28 7.05
N LYS A 78 10.34 3.06 5.76
CA LYS A 78 9.65 3.82 4.70
C LYS A 78 8.17 3.46 4.63
N LEU A 79 7.81 2.19 4.85
CA LEU A 79 6.40 1.81 5.01
C LEU A 79 5.78 2.51 6.22
N MET A 80 6.50 2.60 7.35
CA MET A 80 6.02 3.35 8.53
C MET A 80 5.85 4.84 8.24
N LEU A 81 6.67 5.44 7.37
CA LEU A 81 6.47 6.80 6.88
C LEU A 81 5.11 6.96 6.18
N LEU A 82 4.74 6.07 5.24
CA LEU A 82 3.41 6.12 4.61
C LEU A 82 2.29 5.93 5.64
N VAL A 83 2.50 5.10 6.67
CA VAL A 83 1.52 4.91 7.75
C VAL A 83 1.31 6.20 8.55
N GLY A 84 2.34 7.04 8.71
CA GLY A 84 2.25 8.36 9.33
C GLY A 84 1.67 9.46 8.42
N GLU A 85 1.65 9.25 7.10
CA GLU A 85 1.12 10.24 6.16
C GLU A 85 -0.40 10.20 5.99
N LYS A 86 -0.99 11.34 5.62
CA LYS A 86 -2.45 11.45 5.44
C LYS A 86 -2.94 10.61 4.26
N GLY A 87 -2.22 10.67 3.13
CA GLY A 87 -2.64 10.08 1.87
C GLY A 87 -4.00 10.61 1.39
N ILE A 88 -4.53 9.98 0.35
CA ILE A 88 -5.86 10.25 -0.17
C ILE A 88 -6.86 9.37 0.61
N PRO A 89 -7.81 9.94 1.35
CA PRO A 89 -8.74 9.16 2.16
C PRO A 89 -9.73 8.40 1.28
N ILE A 90 -10.05 7.18 1.66
CA ILE A 90 -11.13 6.35 1.12
C ILE A 90 -12.09 6.06 2.27
N ASP A 91 -13.31 6.54 2.12
CA ASP A 91 -14.32 6.50 3.16
C ASP A 91 -14.91 5.09 3.26
N GLY A 92 -15.18 4.66 4.49
CA GLY A 92 -15.95 3.44 4.74
C GLY A 92 -17.41 3.62 4.30
N PHE A 93 -18.11 2.52 4.07
CA PHE A 93 -19.50 2.53 3.63
C PHE A 93 -20.23 1.25 4.06
N GLU A 94 -21.55 1.25 3.95
CA GLU A 94 -22.39 0.07 4.18
C GLU A 94 -22.93 -0.45 2.86
N ALA A 95 -22.87 -1.77 2.65
CA ALA A 95 -23.46 -2.42 1.50
C ALA A 95 -23.86 -3.86 1.85
N ALA A 96 -25.01 -4.29 1.33
CA ALA A 96 -25.53 -5.65 1.53
C ALA A 96 -25.56 -6.10 3.01
N GLY A 97 -25.92 -5.19 3.93
CA GLY A 97 -25.97 -5.47 5.37
C GLY A 97 -24.61 -5.63 6.05
N ARG A 98 -23.51 -5.20 5.40
CA ARG A 98 -22.15 -5.24 5.95
C ARG A 98 -21.54 -3.83 5.95
N THR A 99 -20.73 -3.54 6.96
CA THR A 99 -19.91 -2.32 7.04
C THR A 99 -18.51 -2.61 6.50
N PHE A 100 -18.06 -1.76 5.58
CA PHE A 100 -16.72 -1.78 4.98
C PHE A 100 -15.89 -0.64 5.56
N GLY A 101 -14.66 -0.96 5.99
CA GLY A 101 -13.76 0.00 6.62
C GLY A 101 -13.20 1.02 5.63
N GLY A 102 -12.76 2.18 6.13
CA GLY A 102 -12.00 3.13 5.32
C GLY A 102 -10.57 2.65 5.04
N ALA A 103 -9.93 3.30 4.09
CA ALA A 103 -8.52 3.14 3.76
C ALA A 103 -7.91 4.51 3.46
N LYS A 104 -6.59 4.56 3.31
CA LYS A 104 -5.92 5.65 2.62
C LYS A 104 -5.13 5.10 1.45
N VAL A 105 -5.01 5.89 0.40
CA VAL A 105 -4.30 5.51 -0.81
C VAL A 105 -3.24 6.54 -1.18
N PHE A 106 -2.15 6.08 -1.76
CA PHE A 106 -1.05 6.91 -2.23
C PHE A 106 -0.82 6.61 -3.71
N ARG A 107 -0.70 7.66 -4.53
CA ARG A 107 -0.35 7.48 -5.94
C ARG A 107 1.07 6.93 -6.03
N ALA A 108 1.29 5.98 -6.93
CA ALA A 108 2.57 5.34 -7.08
C ALA A 108 2.86 4.98 -8.53
N LYS A 109 4.13 4.67 -8.80
CA LYS A 109 4.57 4.08 -10.06
C LYS A 109 5.44 2.85 -9.81
N ALA A 110 5.18 1.79 -10.56
CA ALA A 110 6.01 0.58 -10.62
C ALA A 110 6.59 0.45 -12.03
N LYS A 111 7.92 0.61 -12.18
CA LYS A 111 8.58 0.64 -13.50
C LYS A 111 7.87 1.55 -14.53
N GLY A 112 7.42 2.73 -14.08
CA GLY A 112 6.70 3.70 -14.90
C GLY A 112 5.20 3.44 -15.11
N VAL A 113 4.67 2.28 -14.69
CA VAL A 113 3.23 1.98 -14.73
C VAL A 113 2.54 2.64 -13.55
N GLU A 114 1.48 3.40 -13.82
CA GLU A 114 0.67 4.05 -12.79
C GLU A 114 -0.10 3.03 -11.95
N CYS A 115 -0.01 3.20 -10.63
CA CYS A 115 -0.70 2.39 -9.65
C CYS A 115 -0.97 3.24 -8.38
N ALA A 116 -1.53 2.61 -7.36
CA ALA A 116 -1.66 3.21 -6.05
C ALA A 116 -1.40 2.18 -4.95
N VAL A 117 -0.75 2.62 -3.88
CA VAL A 117 -0.64 1.86 -2.63
C VAL A 117 -1.92 2.05 -1.84
N ILE A 118 -2.51 0.97 -1.33
CA ILE A 118 -3.69 1.03 -0.46
C ILE A 118 -3.34 0.52 0.94
N LEU A 119 -3.68 1.33 1.96
CA LEU A 119 -3.50 1.00 3.36
C LEU A 119 -4.86 1.07 4.08
N PRO A 120 -5.46 -0.06 4.46
CA PRO A 120 -6.69 -0.04 5.26
C PRO A 120 -6.42 0.59 6.63
N ILE A 121 -7.39 1.35 7.17
CA ILE A 121 -7.23 2.08 8.45
C ILE A 121 -7.05 1.11 9.63
N ARG A 122 -7.63 -0.09 9.54
CA ARG A 122 -7.57 -1.13 10.57
C ARG A 122 -6.93 -2.39 10.00
N THR A 123 -5.61 -2.49 10.05
CA THR A 123 -4.89 -3.68 9.61
C THR A 123 -3.78 -4.07 10.60
N HIS A 124 -3.57 -5.38 10.77
CA HIS A 124 -2.57 -5.96 11.67
C HIS A 124 -1.25 -6.36 10.97
N HIS A 125 -1.23 -6.39 9.63
CA HIS A 125 -0.02 -6.76 8.88
C HIS A 125 0.86 -5.54 8.68
N THR A 126 2.07 -5.59 9.25
CA THR A 126 3.00 -4.45 9.29
C THR A 126 4.05 -4.48 8.17
N ASP A 127 4.10 -5.57 7.38
CA ASP A 127 5.14 -5.80 6.37
C ASP A 127 4.59 -6.11 4.96
N ILE A 128 3.27 -6.18 4.78
CA ILE A 128 2.65 -6.37 3.45
C ILE A 128 2.07 -5.06 2.95
N LEU A 129 2.53 -4.63 1.79
CA LEU A 129 2.04 -3.46 1.07
C LEU A 129 1.16 -3.94 -0.10
N GLU A 130 -0.08 -3.45 -0.14
CA GLU A 130 -1.03 -3.78 -1.21
C GLU A 130 -1.03 -2.69 -2.28
N VAL A 131 -0.98 -3.10 -3.55
CA VAL A 131 -0.95 -2.19 -4.70
C VAL A 131 -2.14 -2.48 -5.60
N ILE A 132 -2.89 -1.42 -5.93
CA ILE A 132 -3.99 -1.44 -6.89
C ILE A 132 -3.58 -0.72 -8.18
N SER A 133 -4.07 -1.18 -9.32
CA SER A 133 -3.83 -0.53 -10.61
C SER A 133 -4.98 -0.81 -11.56
N LYS A 134 -5.07 -0.06 -12.66
CA LYS A 134 -6.09 -0.30 -13.71
C LYS A 134 -5.97 -1.67 -14.36
N GLU A 135 -4.76 -2.23 -14.40
CA GLU A 135 -4.44 -3.50 -15.07
C GLU A 135 -3.89 -4.54 -14.06
N LEU A 136 -3.80 -5.80 -14.49
CA LEU A 136 -3.13 -6.83 -13.70
C LEU A 136 -1.61 -6.61 -13.75
N LEU A 137 -1.03 -6.04 -12.67
CA LEU A 137 0.38 -5.66 -12.61
C LEU A 137 1.35 -6.83 -12.86
N ARG A 138 1.00 -8.05 -12.45
CA ARG A 138 1.83 -9.25 -12.72
C ARG A 138 2.07 -9.45 -14.20
N ASN A 139 1.00 -9.39 -15.00
CA ASN A 139 1.08 -9.53 -16.45
C ASN A 139 1.74 -8.31 -17.07
N ARG A 140 1.34 -7.11 -16.63
CA ARG A 140 1.85 -5.86 -17.20
C ARG A 140 3.36 -5.67 -17.01
N LEU A 141 3.89 -6.13 -15.87
CA LEU A 141 5.31 -6.00 -15.52
C LEU A 141 6.13 -7.27 -15.76
N GLY A 142 5.48 -8.38 -16.11
CA GLY A 142 6.13 -9.69 -16.30
C GLY A 142 6.78 -10.21 -15.01
N ILE A 143 6.08 -10.11 -13.87
CA ILE A 143 6.61 -10.45 -12.53
C ILE A 143 5.85 -11.62 -11.89
N ALA A 144 6.57 -12.43 -11.11
CA ALA A 144 6.09 -13.58 -10.37
C ALA A 144 6.44 -13.46 -8.87
N ASP A 145 5.97 -14.42 -8.06
CA ASP A 145 6.31 -14.46 -6.64
C ASP A 145 7.83 -14.52 -6.41
N GLY A 146 8.30 -13.75 -5.44
CA GLY A 146 9.72 -13.61 -5.12
C GLY A 146 10.44 -12.47 -5.84
N ASP A 147 9.89 -11.98 -6.95
CA ASP A 147 10.48 -10.87 -7.72
C ASP A 147 10.48 -9.57 -6.91
N ALA A 148 11.56 -8.80 -7.04
CA ALA A 148 11.67 -7.49 -6.42
C ALA A 148 10.97 -6.43 -7.27
N VAL A 149 10.13 -5.62 -6.64
CA VAL A 149 9.45 -4.48 -7.25
C VAL A 149 9.74 -3.24 -6.42
N ALA A 150 10.22 -2.20 -7.09
CA ALA A 150 10.37 -0.87 -6.52
C ALA A 150 9.14 -0.03 -6.89
N LEU A 151 8.54 0.59 -5.87
CA LEU A 151 7.47 1.57 -6.00
C LEU A 151 8.03 2.95 -5.73
N ASP A 152 7.78 3.89 -6.62
CA ASP A 152 7.94 5.33 -6.36
C ASP A 152 6.57 5.87 -5.90
N VAL A 153 6.45 6.19 -4.61
CA VAL A 153 5.18 6.55 -3.95
C VAL A 153 5.17 8.03 -3.60
N GLU A 154 4.11 8.73 -3.97
CA GLU A 154 3.85 10.13 -3.59
C GLU A 154 3.35 10.19 -2.13
N LEU A 155 3.93 11.06 -1.29
CA LEU A 155 3.62 11.21 0.13
C LEU A 155 2.45 12.16 0.41
#